data_AF-A0A8I1TQH6-F1
#
_entry.id   AF-A0A8I1TQH6-F1
#
_cell.length_a   1.000
_cell.length_b   1.000
_cell.length_c   1.000
_cell.angle_alpha   90.00
_cell.angle_beta   90.00
_cell.angle_gamma   90.00
#
_symmetry.space_group_name_H-M   'P 1'
#
loop_
_entity.id
_entity.type
_entity.pdbx_description
1 polymer ?
#
loop_
_entity_poly.entity_id
_entity_poly.type
_entity_poly.pdbx_seq_one_letter_code
_entity_poly.pdbx_strand_id
1 'polypeptide(L)'
;MVGLTGGIGSGKSTVARRLTELGAVLVDADAIAREVVAAGSEGLARILQAFGPEFAGPDGELDRPRLAGAVFADPGARETLNGIVHPLVRARSAELVAAAPPRSVVVQDVPLLVEGGMGAGFALVVVVHADEEVRVGRLVGSRGMAEDDARARIRAQASDEQRRAAADVWLDNSGTPDELRAQVDDLWSRRLVPFRDNMIAAAPAASDAAATADAASVARLVARVAAAAGEHARGVEHVGPGAVPGFPAPDVVDLALVLDDPATELGSAFARIGFLPDGATRWASADPGRPARLRAFAPDDPALRVELLVRDRLRAEPDESGASWQPPDGWSREAVEVAERWAVSTGWVQSLG
;
A
#
# COMPACT_ATOMS: atom_id res chain seq x y z
N MET A 1 -9.23 1.27 4.28
CA MET A 1 -9.43 0.48 3.05
C MET A 1 -8.27 -0.48 2.89
N VAL A 2 -8.55 -1.69 2.41
CA VAL A 2 -7.54 -2.75 2.19
C VAL A 2 -7.43 -3.03 0.69
N GLY A 3 -6.22 -3.01 0.15
CA GLY A 3 -5.96 -3.45 -1.22
C GLY A 3 -5.73 -4.96 -1.24
N LEU A 4 -6.39 -5.68 -2.14
CA LEU A 4 -6.22 -7.12 -2.35
C LEU A 4 -5.70 -7.36 -3.76
N THR A 5 -4.60 -8.09 -3.87
CA THR A 5 -4.01 -8.43 -5.16
C THR A 5 -3.35 -9.80 -5.13
N GLY A 6 -2.89 -10.27 -6.29
CA GLY A 6 -2.27 -11.58 -6.45
C GLY A 6 -2.15 -11.95 -7.92
N GLY A 7 -1.10 -12.70 -8.26
CA GLY A 7 -0.86 -13.15 -9.63
C GLY A 7 -1.97 -14.06 -10.16
N ILE A 8 -2.07 -14.22 -11.47
CA ILE A 8 -3.03 -15.14 -12.10
C ILE A 8 -2.85 -16.56 -11.53
N GLY A 9 -3.94 -17.20 -11.12
CA GLY A 9 -3.91 -18.55 -10.51
C GLY A 9 -3.56 -18.59 -9.00
N SER A 10 -3.27 -17.45 -8.37
CA SER A 10 -2.93 -17.37 -6.93
C SER A 10 -4.09 -17.71 -5.98
N GLY A 11 -5.35 -17.62 -6.44
CA GLY A 11 -6.53 -17.83 -5.59
C GLY A 11 -7.05 -16.58 -4.88
N LYS A 12 -6.70 -15.38 -5.37
CA LYS A 12 -7.25 -14.08 -4.93
C LYS A 12 -8.77 -14.07 -4.72
N SER A 13 -9.55 -14.66 -5.63
CA SER A 13 -11.01 -14.75 -5.52
C SER A 13 -11.48 -15.60 -4.34
N THR A 14 -10.71 -16.62 -3.94
CA THR A 14 -10.98 -17.43 -2.75
C THR A 14 -10.81 -16.59 -1.49
N VAL A 15 -9.74 -15.80 -1.41
CA VAL A 15 -9.49 -14.86 -0.31
C VAL A 15 -10.57 -13.78 -0.25
N ALA A 16 -10.89 -13.15 -1.38
CA ALA A 16 -11.93 -12.13 -1.47
C ALA A 16 -13.28 -12.66 -0.96
N ARG A 17 -13.70 -13.84 -1.42
CA ARG A 17 -14.93 -14.51 -0.95
C ARG A 17 -14.90 -14.74 0.55
N ARG A 18 -13.78 -15.26 1.08
CA ARG A 18 -13.68 -15.55 2.51
C ARG A 18 -13.75 -14.28 3.37
N LEU A 19 -13.10 -13.19 2.94
CA LEU A 19 -13.21 -11.90 3.61
C LEU A 19 -14.66 -11.36 3.59
N THR A 20 -15.38 -11.51 2.48
CA THR A 20 -16.80 -11.14 2.40
C THR A 20 -17.66 -11.98 3.35
N GLU A 21 -17.42 -13.29 3.46
CA GLU A 21 -18.10 -14.17 4.43
C GLU A 21 -17.87 -13.73 5.89
N LEU A 22 -16.72 -13.12 6.18
CA LEU A 22 -16.37 -12.58 7.50
C LEU A 22 -16.94 -11.17 7.75
N GLY A 23 -17.55 -10.54 6.74
CA GLY A 23 -18.21 -9.24 6.84
C GLY A 23 -17.47 -8.08 6.16
N ALA A 24 -16.45 -8.35 5.33
CA ALA A 24 -15.84 -7.31 4.49
C ALA A 24 -16.79 -6.89 3.35
N VAL A 25 -16.69 -5.62 2.95
CA VAL A 25 -17.32 -5.13 1.71
C VAL A 25 -16.31 -5.25 0.59
N LEU A 26 -16.62 -6.03 -0.44
CA LEU A 26 -15.77 -6.21 -1.61
C LEU A 26 -16.11 -5.19 -2.69
N VAL A 27 -15.09 -4.49 -3.18
CA VAL A 27 -15.15 -3.63 -4.37
C VAL A 27 -14.24 -4.26 -5.41
N ASP A 28 -14.84 -4.91 -6.42
CA ASP A 28 -14.10 -5.64 -7.46
C ASP A 28 -13.86 -4.75 -8.68
N ALA A 29 -12.60 -4.36 -8.90
CA ALA A 29 -12.23 -3.48 -10.01
C ALA A 29 -12.51 -4.10 -11.39
N ASP A 30 -12.41 -5.43 -11.54
CA ASP A 30 -12.71 -6.11 -12.80
C ASP A 30 -14.23 -6.15 -13.06
N ALA A 31 -15.03 -6.36 -12.01
CA ALA A 31 -16.48 -6.27 -12.12
C ALA A 31 -16.92 -4.86 -12.52
N ILE A 32 -16.36 -3.84 -11.86
CA ILE A 32 -16.64 -2.43 -12.16
C ILE A 32 -16.20 -2.07 -13.58
N ALA A 33 -15.02 -2.51 -14.03
CA ALA A 33 -14.55 -2.28 -15.38
C ALA A 33 -15.48 -2.90 -16.44
N ARG A 34 -16.20 -3.97 -16.11
CA ARG A 34 -17.25 -4.54 -16.98
C ARG A 34 -18.54 -3.73 -16.92
N GLU A 35 -18.96 -3.32 -15.72
CA GLU A 35 -20.17 -2.54 -15.46
C GLU A 35 -20.16 -1.18 -16.19
N VAL A 36 -19.06 -0.42 -16.07
CA VAL A 36 -18.98 0.95 -16.61
C VAL A 36 -18.96 1.03 -18.14
N VAL A 37 -18.83 -0.12 -18.82
CA VAL A 37 -18.90 -0.25 -20.29
C VAL A 37 -20.02 -1.19 -20.74
N ALA A 38 -20.97 -1.51 -19.86
CA ALA A 38 -22.14 -2.31 -20.20
C ALA A 38 -23.05 -1.59 -21.21
N ALA A 39 -23.96 -2.34 -21.85
CA ALA A 39 -24.94 -1.77 -22.77
C ALA A 39 -25.72 -0.60 -22.09
N GLY A 40 -25.82 0.53 -22.79
CA GLY A 40 -26.48 1.74 -22.29
C GLY A 40 -25.66 2.59 -21.30
N SER A 41 -24.44 2.18 -20.95
CA SER A 41 -23.56 2.98 -20.09
C SER A 41 -22.92 4.16 -20.83
N GLU A 42 -22.53 5.18 -20.06
CA GLU A 42 -21.73 6.30 -20.58
C GLU A 42 -20.38 5.82 -21.13
N GLY A 43 -19.73 4.86 -20.48
CA GLY A 43 -18.43 4.35 -20.94
C GLY A 43 -18.52 3.67 -22.30
N LEU A 44 -19.57 2.88 -22.55
CA LEU A 44 -19.80 2.30 -23.87
C LEU A 44 -20.03 3.40 -24.92
N ALA A 45 -20.86 4.40 -24.63
CA ALA A 45 -21.11 5.49 -25.57
C ALA A 45 -19.83 6.23 -25.96
N ARG A 46 -18.96 6.54 -24.97
CA ARG A 46 -17.65 7.17 -25.20
C ARG A 46 -16.71 6.27 -26.02
N ILE A 47 -16.70 4.96 -25.77
CA ILE A 47 -15.92 3.99 -26.56
C ILE A 47 -16.39 3.99 -28.01
N LEU A 48 -17.70 3.87 -28.26
CA LEU A 48 -18.22 3.85 -29.63
C LEU A 48 -18.00 5.18 -30.37
N GLN A 49 -17.97 6.30 -29.65
CA GLN A 49 -17.59 7.59 -30.23
C GLN A 49 -16.12 7.64 -30.65
N ALA A 50 -15.22 7.05 -29.86
CA ALA A 50 -13.78 7.08 -30.10
C ALA A 50 -13.32 6.04 -31.13
N PHE A 51 -13.88 4.83 -31.08
CA PHE A 51 -13.44 3.69 -31.88
C PHE A 51 -14.37 3.37 -33.05
N GLY A 52 -15.63 3.79 -32.98
CA GLY A 52 -16.65 3.54 -34.00
C GLY A 52 -17.75 2.59 -33.54
N PRO A 53 -18.94 2.66 -34.18
CA PRO A 53 -20.10 1.85 -33.83
C PRO A 53 -19.90 0.34 -34.09
N GLU A 54 -18.94 -0.04 -34.94
CA GLU A 54 -18.61 -1.43 -35.26
C GLU A 54 -18.02 -2.24 -34.09
N PHE A 55 -17.69 -1.57 -32.98
CA PHE A 55 -17.27 -2.19 -31.73
C PHE A 55 -18.45 -2.55 -30.82
N ALA A 56 -19.68 -2.27 -31.24
CA ALA A 56 -20.88 -2.85 -30.62
C ALA A 56 -21.28 -4.15 -31.33
N GLY A 57 -21.59 -5.18 -30.55
CA GLY A 57 -22.23 -6.39 -31.02
C GLY A 57 -23.71 -6.18 -31.38
N PRO A 58 -24.36 -7.19 -31.95
CA PRO A 58 -25.76 -7.10 -32.40
C PRO A 58 -26.74 -6.77 -31.28
N ASP A 59 -26.44 -7.14 -30.04
CA ASP A 59 -27.27 -6.89 -28.86
C ASP A 59 -26.97 -5.54 -28.19
N GLY A 60 -26.13 -4.70 -28.81
CA GLY A 60 -25.70 -3.41 -28.26
C GLY A 60 -24.65 -3.50 -27.15
N GLU A 61 -24.15 -4.70 -26.87
CA GLU A 61 -23.01 -4.92 -25.96
C GLU A 61 -21.67 -4.61 -26.63
N LEU A 62 -20.64 -4.34 -25.83
CA LEU A 62 -19.28 -4.15 -26.34
C LEU A 62 -18.71 -5.46 -26.92
N ASP A 63 -18.25 -5.45 -28.17
CA ASP A 63 -17.44 -6.52 -28.75
C ASP A 63 -16.02 -6.47 -28.17
N ARG A 64 -15.87 -7.09 -26.98
CA ARG A 64 -14.61 -7.12 -26.24
C ARG A 64 -13.47 -7.78 -27.02
N PRO A 65 -13.66 -8.94 -27.69
CA PRO A 65 -12.60 -9.52 -28.52
C PRO A 65 -12.10 -8.57 -29.60
N ARG A 66 -13.00 -7.87 -30.31
CA ARG A 66 -12.63 -6.91 -31.34
C ARG A 66 -11.89 -5.70 -30.76
N LEU A 67 -12.41 -5.12 -29.68
CA LEU A 67 -11.77 -4.00 -29.00
C LEU A 67 -10.38 -4.39 -28.49
N ALA A 68 -10.25 -5.57 -27.87
CA ALA A 68 -8.98 -6.10 -27.40
C ALA A 68 -7.97 -6.19 -28.55
N GLY A 69 -8.35 -6.78 -29.68
CA GLY A 69 -7.49 -6.86 -30.87
C GLY A 69 -6.98 -5.49 -31.34
N ALA A 70 -7.86 -4.48 -31.35
CA ALA A 70 -7.49 -3.12 -31.74
C ALA A 70 -6.50 -2.47 -30.75
N VAL A 71 -6.76 -2.54 -29.45
CA VAL A 71 -5.88 -1.91 -28.43
C VAL A 71 -4.58 -2.68 -28.18
N PHE A 72 -4.54 -3.97 -28.49
CA PHE A 72 -3.29 -4.74 -28.46
C PHE A 72 -2.35 -4.37 -29.60
N ALA A 73 -2.90 -4.01 -30.77
CA ALA A 73 -2.11 -3.66 -31.95
C ALA A 73 -1.60 -2.20 -31.94
N ASP A 74 -2.26 -1.30 -31.18
CA ASP A 74 -1.95 0.13 -31.17
C ASP A 74 -1.87 0.70 -29.74
N PRO A 75 -0.67 1.16 -29.30
CA PRO A 75 -0.50 1.85 -28.03
C PRO A 75 -1.38 3.10 -27.86
N GLY A 76 -1.63 3.88 -28.91
CA GLY A 76 -2.46 5.08 -28.86
C GLY A 76 -3.94 4.76 -28.65
N ALA A 77 -4.43 3.71 -29.33
CA ALA A 77 -5.74 3.13 -29.05
C ALA A 77 -5.88 2.67 -27.59
N ARG A 78 -4.86 2.00 -27.05
CA ARG A 78 -4.84 1.57 -25.64
C ARG A 78 -4.90 2.75 -24.68
N GLU A 79 -4.13 3.82 -24.92
CA GLU A 79 -4.17 5.04 -24.12
C GLU A 79 -5.54 5.71 -24.17
N THR A 80 -6.15 5.79 -25.35
CA THR A 80 -7.51 6.33 -25.54
C THR A 80 -8.53 5.54 -24.73
N LEU A 81 -8.50 4.20 -24.83
CA LEU A 81 -9.40 3.34 -24.06
C LEU A 81 -9.20 3.53 -22.55
N ASN A 82 -7.95 3.53 -22.09
CA ASN A 82 -7.61 3.73 -20.68
C ASN A 82 -8.09 5.09 -20.16
N GLY A 83 -7.96 6.15 -20.97
CA GLY A 83 -8.43 7.50 -20.65
C GLY A 83 -9.95 7.59 -20.50
N ILE A 84 -10.71 6.73 -21.19
CA ILE A 84 -12.16 6.63 -21.04
C ILE A 84 -12.53 5.79 -19.80
N VAL A 85 -11.93 4.60 -19.67
CA VAL A 85 -12.37 3.59 -18.69
C VAL A 85 -11.88 3.92 -17.28
N HIS A 86 -10.61 4.33 -17.10
CA HIS A 86 -10.04 4.52 -15.76
C HIS A 86 -10.78 5.57 -14.91
N PRO A 87 -11.16 6.75 -15.43
CA PRO A 87 -11.94 7.71 -14.65
C PRO A 87 -13.30 7.16 -14.20
N LEU A 88 -13.99 6.41 -15.07
CA LEU A 88 -15.29 5.80 -14.74
C LEU A 88 -15.15 4.72 -13.67
N VAL A 89 -14.12 3.86 -13.78
CA VAL A 89 -13.82 2.84 -12.75
C VAL A 89 -13.50 3.50 -11.41
N ARG A 90 -12.70 4.57 -11.40
CA ARG A 90 -12.38 5.31 -10.17
C ARG A 90 -13.62 5.92 -9.53
N ALA A 91 -14.46 6.59 -10.32
CA ALA A 91 -15.70 7.20 -9.82
C ALA A 91 -16.63 6.13 -9.23
N ARG A 92 -16.86 5.05 -9.97
CA ARG A 92 -17.74 3.96 -9.51
C ARG A 92 -17.19 3.24 -8.27
N SER A 93 -15.88 3.03 -8.21
CA SER A 93 -15.23 2.47 -7.01
C SER A 93 -15.41 3.40 -5.80
N ALA A 94 -15.26 4.71 -5.97
CA ALA A 94 -15.46 5.68 -4.91
C ALA A 94 -16.92 5.71 -4.42
N GLU A 95 -17.90 5.61 -5.32
CA GLU A 95 -19.32 5.47 -4.97
C GLU A 95 -19.59 4.24 -4.12
N LEU A 96 -19.07 3.08 -4.51
CA LEU A 96 -19.25 1.82 -3.78
C LEU A 96 -18.57 1.85 -2.41
N VAL A 97 -17.39 2.46 -2.32
CA VAL A 97 -16.71 2.70 -1.04
C VAL A 97 -17.54 3.62 -0.14
N ALA A 98 -18.09 4.71 -0.69
CA ALA A 98 -18.91 5.65 0.07
C ALA A 98 -20.26 5.06 0.50
N ALA A 99 -20.81 4.12 -0.28
CA ALA A 99 -22.04 3.41 0.02
C ALA A 99 -21.85 2.24 1.00
N ALA A 100 -20.60 1.85 1.31
CA ALA A 100 -20.33 0.80 2.27
C ALA A 100 -20.91 1.17 3.66
N PRO A 101 -21.50 0.21 4.40
CA PRO A 101 -22.00 0.49 5.74
C PRO A 101 -20.92 1.13 6.62
N PRO A 102 -21.27 2.08 7.51
CA PRO A 102 -20.31 2.67 8.42
C PRO A 102 -19.54 1.58 9.17
N ARG A 103 -18.24 1.81 9.43
CA ARG A 103 -17.38 0.87 10.15
C ARG A 103 -17.10 -0.44 9.38
N SER A 104 -17.36 -0.50 8.07
CA SER A 104 -16.99 -1.69 7.27
C SER A 104 -15.50 -1.74 6.96
N VAL A 105 -14.94 -2.96 6.91
CA VAL A 105 -13.66 -3.18 6.23
C VAL A 105 -13.94 -3.28 4.74
N VAL A 106 -13.55 -2.26 3.99
CA VAL A 106 -13.67 -2.27 2.53
C VAL A 106 -12.39 -2.85 1.92
N VAL A 107 -12.55 -3.94 1.17
CA VAL A 107 -11.49 -4.64 0.42
C VAL A 107 -11.67 -4.29 -1.05
N GLN A 108 -10.67 -3.65 -1.66
CA GLN A 108 -10.65 -3.44 -3.10
C GLN A 108 -9.80 -4.52 -3.77
N ASP A 109 -10.43 -5.33 -4.61
CA ASP A 109 -9.73 -6.29 -5.43
C ASP A 109 -9.18 -5.59 -6.69
N VAL A 110 -7.86 -5.45 -6.76
CA VAL A 110 -7.14 -4.73 -7.82
C VAL A 110 -6.05 -5.64 -8.40
N PRO A 111 -6.29 -6.31 -9.55
CA PRO A 111 -5.33 -7.25 -10.14
C PRO A 111 -3.97 -6.65 -10.50
N LEU A 112 -3.94 -5.37 -10.90
CA LEU A 112 -2.72 -4.65 -11.32
C LEU A 112 -2.19 -3.69 -10.25
N LEU A 113 -2.50 -3.95 -8.97
CA LEU A 113 -2.10 -3.07 -7.86
C LEU A 113 -0.58 -2.86 -7.81
N VAL A 114 0.19 -3.94 -7.99
CA VAL A 114 1.65 -3.91 -7.90
C VAL A 114 2.25 -3.30 -9.16
N GLU A 115 1.78 -3.75 -10.32
CA GLU A 115 2.20 -3.29 -11.64
C GLU A 115 1.94 -1.77 -11.80
N GLY A 116 0.84 -1.27 -11.25
CA GLY A 116 0.48 0.14 -11.28
C GLY A 116 1.01 0.98 -10.12
N GLY A 117 1.81 0.41 -9.20
CA GLY A 117 2.37 1.13 -8.05
C GLY A 117 1.30 1.70 -7.10
N MET A 118 0.12 1.08 -7.02
CA MET A 118 -1.06 1.67 -6.37
C MET A 118 -1.10 1.43 -4.85
N GLY A 119 -0.14 0.68 -4.29
CA GLY A 119 -0.15 0.25 -2.89
C GLY A 119 -0.20 1.38 -1.87
N ALA A 120 0.41 2.53 -2.17
CA ALA A 120 0.41 3.70 -1.30
C ALA A 120 -0.99 4.33 -1.11
N GLY A 121 -1.95 4.04 -1.98
CA GLY A 121 -3.35 4.49 -1.84
C GLY A 121 -4.17 3.69 -0.83
N PHE A 122 -3.63 2.60 -0.28
CA PHE A 122 -4.29 1.73 0.67
C PHE A 122 -3.67 1.83 2.05
N ALA A 123 -4.50 1.69 3.10
CA ALA A 123 -4.01 1.61 4.48
C ALA A 123 -3.23 0.30 4.73
N LEU A 124 -3.62 -0.77 4.03
CA LEU A 124 -2.99 -2.09 4.11
C LEU A 124 -3.14 -2.83 2.77
N VAL A 125 -2.08 -3.47 2.29
CA VAL A 125 -2.07 -4.30 1.07
C VAL A 125 -1.90 -5.77 1.42
N VAL A 126 -2.87 -6.59 1.02
CA VAL A 126 -2.85 -8.05 1.08
C VAL A 126 -2.48 -8.60 -0.29
N VAL A 127 -1.42 -9.39 -0.34
CA VAL A 127 -1.02 -10.14 -1.53
C VAL A 127 -1.28 -11.62 -1.31
N VAL A 128 -2.00 -12.22 -2.26
CA VAL A 128 -2.19 -13.67 -2.34
C VAL A 128 -1.14 -14.26 -3.28
N HIS A 129 -0.37 -15.19 -2.76
CA HIS A 129 0.68 -15.89 -3.48
C HIS A 129 0.34 -17.38 -3.61
N ALA A 130 0.91 -18.03 -4.61
CA ALA A 130 1.06 -19.47 -4.69
C ALA A 130 2.27 -19.75 -5.57
N ASP A 131 2.97 -20.86 -5.33
CA ASP A 131 4.08 -21.32 -6.17
C ASP A 131 3.69 -21.37 -7.65
N GLU A 132 4.62 -21.07 -8.54
CA GLU A 132 4.36 -21.01 -9.99
C GLU A 132 3.73 -22.32 -10.50
N GLU A 133 4.27 -23.47 -10.11
CA GLU A 133 3.75 -24.77 -10.55
C GLU A 133 2.31 -25.02 -10.07
N VAL A 134 1.98 -24.59 -8.85
CA VAL A 134 0.60 -24.66 -8.33
C VAL A 134 -0.33 -23.77 -9.16
N ARG A 135 0.12 -22.56 -9.51
CA ARG A 135 -0.63 -21.63 -10.35
C ARG A 135 -0.84 -22.21 -11.75
N VAL A 136 0.22 -22.73 -12.39
CA VAL A 136 0.13 -23.39 -13.69
C VAL A 136 -0.86 -24.55 -13.65
N GLY A 137 -0.75 -25.44 -12.67
CA GLY A 137 -1.68 -26.56 -12.50
C GLY A 137 -3.15 -26.13 -12.37
N ARG A 138 -3.42 -25.05 -11.64
CA ARG A 138 -4.78 -24.46 -11.53
C ARG A 138 -5.26 -23.88 -12.85
N LEU A 139 -4.41 -23.19 -13.59
CA LEU A 139 -4.76 -22.55 -14.85
C LEU A 139 -5.01 -23.57 -15.96
N VAL A 140 -4.22 -24.63 -16.03
CA VAL A 140 -4.43 -25.75 -16.95
C VAL A 140 -5.68 -26.53 -16.54
N GLY A 141 -5.73 -27.02 -15.30
CA GLY A 141 -6.78 -27.94 -14.84
C GLY A 141 -8.16 -27.30 -14.68
N SER A 142 -8.24 -26.06 -14.16
CA SER A 142 -9.53 -25.41 -13.89
C SER A 142 -9.99 -24.45 -15.00
N ARG A 143 -9.07 -23.92 -15.80
CA ARG A 143 -9.41 -22.94 -16.87
C ARG A 143 -9.13 -23.43 -18.28
N GLY A 144 -8.62 -24.67 -18.43
CA GLY A 144 -8.39 -25.29 -19.74
C GLY A 144 -7.33 -24.58 -20.59
N MET A 145 -6.45 -23.78 -19.98
CA MET A 145 -5.38 -23.10 -20.71
C MET A 145 -4.27 -24.08 -21.09
N ALA A 146 -3.64 -23.85 -22.26
CA ALA A 146 -2.40 -24.51 -22.60
C ALA A 146 -1.30 -24.10 -21.60
N GLU A 147 -0.44 -25.05 -21.21
CA GLU A 147 0.60 -24.80 -20.21
C GLU A 147 1.51 -23.63 -20.59
N ASP A 148 1.97 -23.60 -21.85
CA ASP A 148 2.84 -22.53 -22.35
C ASP A 148 2.17 -21.15 -22.27
N ASP A 149 0.87 -21.05 -22.55
CA ASP A 149 0.10 -19.81 -22.40
C ASP A 149 -0.04 -19.41 -20.91
N ALA A 150 -0.31 -20.38 -20.04
CA ALA A 150 -0.39 -20.14 -18.59
C ALA A 150 0.94 -19.57 -18.06
N ARG A 151 2.07 -20.18 -18.41
CA ARG A 151 3.41 -19.70 -18.03
C ARG A 151 3.74 -18.35 -18.63
N ALA A 152 3.39 -18.11 -19.90
CA ALA A 152 3.60 -16.81 -20.55
C ALA A 152 2.85 -15.69 -19.82
N ARG A 153 1.58 -15.93 -19.44
CA ARG A 153 0.76 -14.97 -18.70
C ARG A 153 1.27 -14.71 -17.29
N ILE A 154 1.74 -15.76 -16.58
CA ILE A 154 2.35 -15.60 -15.25
C ILE A 154 3.57 -14.68 -15.34
N ARG A 155 4.46 -14.92 -16.30
CA ARG A 155 5.70 -14.15 -16.49
C ARG A 155 5.48 -12.71 -16.98
N ALA A 156 4.33 -12.42 -17.60
CA ALA A 156 3.99 -11.08 -18.06
C ALA A 156 3.53 -10.14 -16.93
N GLN A 157 3.24 -10.66 -15.74
CA GLN A 157 2.84 -9.88 -14.57
C GLN A 157 4.06 -9.51 -13.71
N ALA A 158 3.85 -8.73 -12.64
CA ALA A 158 4.91 -8.44 -11.66
C ALA A 158 5.58 -9.72 -11.15
N SER A 159 6.84 -9.65 -10.73
CA SER A 159 7.54 -10.77 -10.09
C SER A 159 7.03 -10.99 -8.65
N ASP A 160 7.28 -12.16 -8.08
CA ASP A 160 6.93 -12.42 -6.68
C ASP A 160 7.73 -11.56 -5.72
N GLU A 161 8.96 -11.18 -6.07
CA GLU A 161 9.76 -10.21 -5.32
C GLU A 161 9.10 -8.83 -5.28
N GLN A 162 8.65 -8.33 -6.44
CA GLN A 162 7.91 -7.06 -6.52
C GLN A 162 6.62 -7.12 -5.69
N ARG A 163 5.88 -8.23 -5.76
CA ARG A 163 4.68 -8.42 -4.94
C ARG A 163 4.99 -8.48 -3.45
N ARG A 164 6.07 -9.17 -3.07
CA ARG A 164 6.50 -9.30 -1.67
C ARG A 164 6.90 -7.94 -1.10
N ALA A 165 7.62 -7.13 -1.87
CA ALA A 165 7.97 -5.77 -1.48
C ALA A 165 6.73 -4.88 -1.24
N ALA A 166 5.67 -5.09 -2.02
CA ALA A 166 4.41 -4.35 -1.91
C ALA A 166 3.45 -4.87 -0.83
N ALA A 167 3.69 -6.07 -0.26
CA ALA A 167 2.76 -6.74 0.65
C ALA A 167 2.93 -6.30 2.12
N ASP A 168 1.90 -5.72 2.73
CA ASP A 168 1.82 -5.61 4.20
C ASP A 168 1.42 -6.94 4.86
N VAL A 169 0.67 -7.75 4.11
CA VAL A 169 0.28 -9.11 4.46
C VAL A 169 0.49 -9.99 3.24
N TRP A 170 1.16 -11.11 3.44
CA TRP A 170 1.39 -12.14 2.43
C TRP A 170 0.65 -13.40 2.83
N LEU A 171 -0.30 -13.82 2.00
CA LEU A 171 -1.05 -15.06 2.19
C LEU A 171 -0.53 -16.10 1.22
N ASP A 172 -0.02 -17.20 1.74
CA ASP A 172 0.48 -18.31 0.93
C ASP A 172 -0.63 -19.33 0.66
N ASN A 173 -0.98 -19.47 -0.62
CA ASN A 173 -1.97 -20.41 -1.13
C ASN A 173 -1.32 -21.51 -1.98
N SER A 174 -0.10 -21.93 -1.63
CA SER A 174 0.56 -23.10 -2.23
C SER A 174 0.06 -24.41 -1.62
N GLY A 175 -0.44 -24.36 -0.38
CA GLY A 175 -1.02 -25.49 0.34
C GLY A 175 -2.49 -25.76 0.02
N THR A 176 -3.19 -26.26 1.03
CA THR A 176 -4.61 -26.66 0.96
C THR A 176 -5.56 -25.45 1.08
N PRO A 177 -6.80 -25.56 0.58
CA PRO A 177 -7.81 -24.52 0.76
C PRO A 177 -8.10 -24.17 2.24
N ASP A 178 -7.99 -25.15 3.15
CA ASP A 178 -8.23 -24.94 4.59
C ASP A 178 -7.09 -24.17 5.25
N GLU A 179 -5.83 -24.40 4.83
CA GLU A 179 -4.68 -23.61 5.30
C GLU A 179 -4.79 -22.15 4.86
N LEU A 180 -5.18 -21.88 3.61
CA LEU A 180 -5.43 -20.51 3.16
C LEU A 180 -6.58 -19.88 3.95
N ARG A 181 -7.68 -20.62 4.15
CA ARG A 181 -8.82 -20.13 4.92
C ARG A 181 -8.43 -19.76 6.36
N ALA A 182 -7.61 -20.59 7.01
CA ALA A 182 -7.09 -20.31 8.35
C ALA A 182 -6.25 -19.02 8.37
N GLN A 183 -5.37 -18.81 7.38
CA GLN A 183 -4.60 -17.57 7.27
C GLN A 183 -5.50 -16.33 7.08
N VAL A 184 -6.59 -16.44 6.31
CA VAL A 184 -7.54 -15.33 6.11
C VAL A 184 -8.33 -15.05 7.39
N ASP A 185 -8.79 -16.09 8.09
CA ASP A 185 -9.50 -15.95 9.36
C ASP A 185 -8.59 -15.32 10.43
N ASP A 186 -7.30 -15.65 10.39
CA ASP A 186 -6.28 -15.09 11.26
C ASP A 186 -6.04 -13.61 11.00
N LEU A 187 -5.78 -13.26 9.73
CA LEU A 187 -5.65 -11.88 9.26
C LEU A 187 -6.87 -11.05 9.70
N TRP A 188 -8.06 -11.60 9.51
CA TRP A 188 -9.31 -10.92 9.87
C TRP A 188 -9.39 -10.63 11.36
N SER A 189 -9.24 -11.66 12.19
CA SER A 189 -9.47 -11.57 13.64
C SER A 189 -8.34 -10.85 14.39
N ARG A 190 -7.08 -11.05 14.00
CA ARG A 190 -5.93 -10.50 14.74
C ARG A 190 -5.43 -9.16 14.23
N ARG A 191 -5.75 -8.77 12.98
CA ARG A 191 -5.23 -7.52 12.39
C ARG A 191 -6.32 -6.63 11.83
N LEU A 192 -7.16 -7.11 10.91
CA LEU A 192 -8.14 -6.24 10.23
C LEU A 192 -9.24 -5.72 11.16
N VAL A 193 -9.80 -6.59 12.03
CA VAL A 193 -10.81 -6.20 13.02
C VAL A 193 -10.22 -5.24 14.06
N PRO A 194 -9.09 -5.53 14.72
CA PRO A 194 -8.48 -4.59 15.66
C PRO A 194 -8.05 -3.27 15.00
N PHE A 195 -7.49 -3.30 13.78
CA PHE A 195 -7.14 -2.08 13.04
C PHE A 195 -8.39 -1.23 12.77
N ARG A 196 -9.48 -1.84 12.29
CA ARG A 196 -10.77 -1.15 12.12
C ARG A 196 -11.26 -0.55 13.44
N ASP A 197 -11.18 -1.30 14.54
CA ASP A 197 -11.68 -0.85 15.84
C ASP A 197 -10.86 0.31 16.40
N ASN A 198 -9.53 0.29 16.20
CA ASN A 198 -8.63 1.41 16.49
C ASN A 198 -9.00 2.66 15.67
N MET A 199 -9.20 2.51 14.36
CA MET A 199 -9.62 3.59 13.45
C MET A 199 -10.93 4.24 13.89
N ILE A 200 -11.86 3.42 14.34
CA ILE A 200 -13.17 3.84 14.84
C ILE A 200 -13.06 4.57 16.17
N ALA A 201 -12.24 4.05 17.08
CA ALA A 201 -12.01 4.65 18.39
C ALA A 201 -11.17 5.93 18.31
N ALA A 202 -10.63 6.24 17.12
CA ALA A 202 -9.61 7.26 16.91
C ALA A 202 -8.41 7.08 17.87
N ALA A 203 -8.04 5.81 18.11
CA ALA A 203 -6.96 5.44 19.01
C ALA A 203 -5.84 4.75 18.21
N PRO A 204 -4.57 5.17 18.33
CA PRO A 204 -3.44 4.44 17.79
C PRO A 204 -3.35 3.01 18.33
N ALA A 205 -2.67 2.13 17.60
CA ALA A 205 -2.44 0.77 18.08
C ALA A 205 -1.52 0.78 19.31
N ALA A 206 -1.88 -0.03 20.32
CA ALA A 206 -1.00 -0.30 21.45
C ALA A 206 0.27 -1.01 20.95
N SER A 207 1.43 -0.57 21.45
CA SER A 207 2.73 -1.15 21.10
C SER A 207 3.09 -2.28 22.06
N ASP A 208 2.37 -3.40 21.96
CA ASP A 208 2.65 -4.61 22.73
C ASP A 208 3.35 -5.67 21.84
N ALA A 209 4.46 -5.27 21.19
CA ALA A 209 5.56 -6.04 20.52
C ALA A 209 5.26 -7.13 19.44
N ALA A 210 6.17 -7.31 18.44
CA ALA A 210 7.00 -8.54 18.25
C ALA A 210 7.81 -8.65 16.93
N ALA A 211 7.76 -7.74 15.95
CA ALA A 211 8.44 -7.90 14.66
C ALA A 211 9.10 -6.62 14.12
N THR A 212 10.41 -6.53 14.32
CA THR A 212 11.30 -5.50 13.75
C THR A 212 10.93 -5.23 12.29
N ALA A 213 10.60 -3.98 11.97
CA ALA A 213 10.25 -3.60 10.62
C ALA A 213 11.44 -3.82 9.67
N ASP A 214 11.22 -4.61 8.62
CA ASP A 214 12.19 -4.75 7.54
C ASP A 214 12.19 -3.49 6.65
N ALA A 215 13.24 -3.35 5.83
CA ALA A 215 13.40 -2.19 4.94
C ALA A 215 12.22 -2.02 3.97
N ALA A 216 11.63 -3.12 3.49
CA ALA A 216 10.47 -3.08 2.61
C ALA A 216 9.23 -2.52 3.32
N SER A 217 9.00 -2.91 4.58
CA SER A 217 7.91 -2.43 5.42
C SER A 217 8.02 -0.94 5.72
N VAL A 218 9.24 -0.46 6.01
CA VAL A 218 9.52 0.96 6.16
C VAL A 218 9.27 1.71 4.84
N ALA A 219 9.76 1.19 3.72
CA ALA A 219 9.57 1.81 2.41
C ALA A 219 8.08 1.95 2.04
N ARG A 220 7.24 0.96 2.38
CA ARG A 220 5.78 1.04 2.18
C ARG A 220 5.16 2.16 3.01
N LEU A 221 5.55 2.29 4.29
CA LEU A 221 5.04 3.36 5.14
C LEU A 221 5.47 4.75 4.64
N VAL A 222 6.74 4.91 4.27
CA VAL A 222 7.29 6.15 3.67
C VAL A 222 6.50 6.52 2.43
N ALA A 223 6.31 5.58 1.49
CA ALA A 223 5.55 5.82 0.27
C ALA A 223 4.09 6.21 0.54
N ARG A 224 3.45 5.56 1.52
CA ARG A 224 2.06 5.83 1.91
C ARG A 224 1.90 7.21 2.53
N VAL A 225 2.80 7.60 3.45
CA VAL A 225 2.79 8.93 4.07
C VAL A 225 3.07 10.01 3.03
N ALA A 226 4.08 9.83 2.18
CA ALA A 226 4.41 10.78 1.11
C ALA A 226 3.23 10.97 0.14
N ALA A 227 2.61 9.87 -0.31
CA ALA A 227 1.44 9.93 -1.19
C ALA A 227 0.23 10.62 -0.53
N ALA A 228 0.02 10.42 0.77
CA ALA A 228 -1.08 11.06 1.50
C ALA A 228 -0.84 12.55 1.76
N ALA A 229 0.42 12.95 1.99
CA ALA A 229 0.81 14.36 2.15
C ALA A 229 0.82 15.11 0.80
N GLY A 230 1.02 14.40 -0.31
CA GLY A 230 0.94 14.98 -1.66
C GLY A 230 2.01 16.05 -1.89
N GLU A 231 1.62 17.15 -2.53
CA GLU A 231 2.53 18.27 -2.83
C GLU A 231 3.03 19.03 -1.60
N HIS A 232 2.40 18.83 -0.43
CA HIS A 232 2.83 19.47 0.81
C HIS A 232 4.12 18.84 1.38
N ALA A 233 4.43 17.59 1.03
CA ALA A 233 5.63 16.92 1.51
C ALA A 233 6.86 17.32 0.69
N ARG A 234 7.86 17.87 1.37
CA ARG A 234 9.23 17.94 0.83
C ARG A 234 9.90 16.57 0.83
N GLY A 235 9.59 15.75 1.84
CA GLY A 235 10.11 14.39 1.96
C GLY A 235 9.62 13.68 3.22
N VAL A 236 9.83 12.37 3.24
CA VAL A 236 9.54 11.50 4.38
C VAL A 236 10.75 10.61 4.60
N GLU A 237 11.24 10.54 5.84
CA GLU A 237 12.41 9.75 6.19
C GLU A 237 12.17 8.87 7.42
N HIS A 238 12.79 7.69 7.41
CA HIS A 238 12.88 6.81 8.58
C HIS A 238 13.94 7.36 9.53
N VAL A 239 13.53 7.68 10.76
CA VAL A 239 14.36 8.29 11.81
C VAL A 239 14.30 7.47 13.09
N GLY A 240 14.85 8.00 14.18
CA GLY A 240 14.89 7.29 15.46
C GLY A 240 15.80 6.06 15.46
N PRO A 241 15.77 5.28 16.55
CA PRO A 241 16.69 4.16 16.76
C PRO A 241 16.45 3.02 15.76
N GLY A 242 15.19 2.78 15.35
CA GLY A 242 14.84 1.75 14.37
C GLY A 242 15.45 1.99 12.98
N ALA A 243 15.87 3.23 12.68
CA ALA A 243 16.54 3.57 11.45
C ALA A 243 18.05 3.25 11.46
N VAL A 244 18.63 2.87 12.59
CA VAL A 244 20.06 2.57 12.74
C VAL A 244 20.25 1.04 12.78
N PRO A 245 20.90 0.42 11.78
CA PRO A 245 21.14 -1.02 11.77
C PRO A 245 21.92 -1.48 13.01
N GLY A 246 21.39 -2.47 13.73
CA GLY A 246 22.02 -3.03 14.93
C GLY A 246 21.72 -2.30 16.23
N PHE A 247 21.18 -1.08 16.18
CA PHE A 247 20.89 -0.29 17.37
C PHE A 247 19.64 -0.82 18.11
N PRO A 248 19.65 -0.91 19.45
CA PRO A 248 18.48 -1.30 20.23
C PRO A 248 17.31 -0.33 20.02
N ALA A 249 16.23 -0.81 19.39
CA ALA A 249 15.06 0.00 19.07
C ALA A 249 13.78 -0.66 19.60
N PRO A 250 12.78 0.15 20.05
CA PRO A 250 11.44 -0.38 20.22
C PRO A 250 10.87 -0.85 18.89
N ASP A 251 9.90 -1.76 18.94
CA ASP A 251 9.26 -2.30 17.75
C ASP A 251 8.19 -1.35 17.19
N VAL A 252 8.64 -0.19 16.75
CA VAL A 252 7.85 0.91 16.20
C VAL A 252 8.68 1.64 15.15
N VAL A 253 8.08 1.93 14.01
CA VAL A 253 8.74 2.71 12.95
C VAL A 253 8.57 4.20 13.22
N ASP A 254 9.65 4.96 13.31
CA ASP A 254 9.61 6.41 13.48
C ASP A 254 9.83 7.13 12.14
N LEU A 255 8.88 7.97 11.75
CA LEU A 255 8.91 8.71 10.49
C LEU A 255 8.96 10.21 10.75
N ALA A 256 9.88 10.89 10.07
CA ALA A 256 9.90 12.34 9.95
C ALA A 256 9.27 12.74 8.61
N LEU A 257 8.26 13.60 8.66
CA LEU A 257 7.67 14.25 7.49
C LEU A 257 8.09 15.72 7.48
N VAL A 258 8.67 16.17 6.38
CA VAL A 258 9.10 17.56 6.22
C VAL A 258 8.08 18.31 5.38
N LEU A 259 7.55 19.39 5.95
CA LEU A 259 6.54 20.27 5.36
C LEU A 259 7.05 21.71 5.39
N ASP A 260 6.67 22.52 4.41
CA ASP A 260 6.89 23.98 4.47
C ASP A 260 6.19 24.62 5.67
N ASP A 261 4.96 24.18 5.93
CA ASP A 261 4.17 24.55 7.10
C ASP A 261 3.76 23.29 7.87
N PRO A 262 4.36 23.01 9.05
CA PRO A 262 3.99 21.88 9.89
C PRO A 262 2.54 21.90 10.39
N ALA A 263 1.85 23.04 10.33
CA ALA A 263 0.45 23.17 10.69
C ALA A 263 -0.51 22.80 9.54
N THR A 264 0.01 22.35 8.39
CA THR A 264 -0.80 21.87 7.26
C THR A 264 -1.81 20.80 7.72
N GLU A 265 -3.09 20.99 7.41
CA GLU A 265 -4.18 20.10 7.81
C GLU A 265 -4.14 18.77 7.02
N LEU A 266 -3.51 17.74 7.59
CA LEU A 266 -3.35 16.42 6.96
C LEU A 266 -4.21 15.32 7.59
N GLY A 267 -5.01 15.64 8.63
CA GLY A 267 -5.73 14.67 9.45
C GLY A 267 -6.62 13.71 8.65
N SER A 268 -7.44 14.23 7.73
CA SER A 268 -8.31 13.40 6.88
C SER A 268 -7.51 12.53 5.90
N ALA A 269 -6.44 13.07 5.32
CA ALA A 269 -5.58 12.32 4.40
C ALA A 269 -4.87 11.16 5.10
N PHE A 270 -4.34 11.40 6.30
CA PHE A 270 -3.66 10.41 7.13
C PHE A 270 -4.61 9.37 7.73
N ALA A 271 -5.82 9.77 8.12
CA ALA A 271 -6.83 8.81 8.56
C ALA A 271 -7.15 7.78 7.46
N ARG A 272 -7.20 8.17 6.18
CA ARG A 272 -7.45 7.23 5.07
C ARG A 272 -6.38 6.15 4.94
N ILE A 273 -5.15 6.46 5.33
CA ILE A 273 -4.00 5.54 5.29
C ILE A 273 -3.70 4.87 6.63
N GLY A 274 -4.55 5.07 7.64
CA GLY A 274 -4.42 4.40 8.93
C GLY A 274 -3.60 5.12 9.99
N PHE A 275 -3.26 6.39 9.78
CA PHE A 275 -2.56 7.23 10.76
C PHE A 275 -3.54 8.17 11.45
N LEU A 276 -3.57 8.12 12.77
CA LEU A 276 -4.48 8.89 13.63
C LEU A 276 -3.70 9.96 14.41
N PRO A 277 -4.29 11.14 14.69
CA PRO A 277 -3.62 12.18 15.47
C PRO A 277 -3.18 11.70 16.86
N ASP A 278 -1.95 12.04 17.25
CA ASP A 278 -1.32 11.78 18.57
C ASP A 278 -0.61 13.04 19.13
N GLY A 279 -1.10 14.21 18.69
CA GLY A 279 -0.54 15.52 19.00
C GLY A 279 -0.77 16.51 17.86
N ALA A 280 -0.37 17.77 18.05
CA ALA A 280 -0.59 18.83 17.06
C ALA A 280 0.09 18.57 15.71
N THR A 281 1.32 18.01 15.73
CA THR A 281 2.11 17.68 14.54
C THR A 281 2.51 16.21 14.52
N ARG A 282 1.73 15.36 15.19
CA ARG A 282 2.05 13.94 15.40
C ARG A 282 0.88 13.06 15.05
N TRP A 283 1.21 11.91 14.46
CA TRP A 283 0.27 10.84 14.17
C TRP A 283 0.89 9.49 14.53
N ALA A 284 0.04 8.50 14.77
CA ALA A 284 0.46 7.14 15.00
C ALA A 284 -0.43 6.15 14.23
N SER A 285 0.18 5.04 13.82
CA SER A 285 -0.50 3.96 13.10
C SER A 285 -1.57 3.33 13.98
N ALA A 286 -2.74 3.08 13.40
CA ALA A 286 -3.81 2.31 14.03
C ALA A 286 -3.70 0.81 13.71
N ASP A 287 -2.77 0.40 12.83
CA ASP A 287 -2.53 -1.01 12.49
C ASP A 287 -1.69 -1.70 13.57
N PRO A 288 -2.25 -2.66 14.33
CA PRO A 288 -1.51 -3.36 15.36
C PRO A 288 -0.41 -4.27 14.79
N GLY A 289 -0.51 -4.69 13.52
CA GLY A 289 0.54 -5.47 12.87
C GLY A 289 1.69 -4.61 12.35
N ARG A 290 1.58 -3.28 12.43
CA ARG A 290 2.65 -2.36 12.06
C ARG A 290 2.56 -1.04 12.86
N PRO A 291 3.01 -1.05 14.13
CA PRO A 291 3.16 0.18 14.90
C PRO A 291 4.12 1.16 14.21
N ALA A 292 3.69 2.40 14.08
CA ALA A 292 4.50 3.48 13.52
C ALA A 292 4.09 4.83 14.13
N ARG A 293 5.06 5.74 14.27
CA ARG A 293 4.87 7.13 14.69
C ARG A 293 5.34 8.03 13.55
N LEU A 294 4.61 9.11 13.35
CA LEU A 294 4.88 10.10 12.34
C LEU A 294 4.90 11.47 13.01
N ARG A 295 5.96 12.24 12.79
CA ARG A 295 6.06 13.62 13.25
C ARG A 295 6.36 14.54 12.07
N ALA A 296 5.60 15.61 11.95
CA ALA A 296 5.85 16.68 10.99
C ALA A 296 6.83 17.71 11.54
N PHE A 297 7.72 18.19 10.68
CA PHE A 297 8.77 19.16 10.98
C PHE A 297 8.85 20.23 9.89
N ALA A 298 9.27 21.45 10.26
CA ALA A 298 9.73 22.44 9.30
C ALA A 298 11.15 22.09 8.83
N PRO A 299 11.60 22.55 7.65
CA PRO A 299 12.92 22.20 7.13
C PRO A 299 14.07 22.67 8.05
N ASP A 300 13.88 23.78 8.76
CA ASP A 300 14.84 24.39 9.69
C ASP A 300 14.61 24.00 11.16
N ASP A 301 13.71 23.03 11.44
CA ASP A 301 13.43 22.59 12.81
C ASP A 301 14.68 21.92 13.43
N PRO A 302 15.23 22.44 14.54
CA PRO A 302 16.39 21.85 15.20
C PRO A 302 16.18 20.39 15.61
N ALA A 303 14.94 19.99 15.91
CA ALA A 303 14.63 18.60 16.26
C ALA A 303 14.75 17.66 15.05
N LEU A 304 14.38 18.12 13.85
CA LEU A 304 14.58 17.36 12.61
C LEU A 304 16.08 17.14 12.37
N ARG A 305 16.89 18.20 12.51
CA ARG A 305 18.33 18.12 12.37
C ARG A 305 18.91 17.04 13.30
N VAL A 306 18.53 17.04 14.58
CA VAL A 306 19.01 16.06 15.56
C VAL A 306 18.67 14.63 15.15
N GLU A 307 17.42 14.38 14.73
CA GLU A 307 16.98 13.04 14.30
C GLU A 307 17.79 12.51 13.11
N LEU A 308 18.00 13.35 12.10
CA LEU A 308 18.74 12.98 10.89
C LEU A 308 20.23 12.82 11.18
N LEU A 309 20.81 13.76 11.92
CA LEU A 309 22.23 13.81 12.22
C LEU A 309 22.68 12.61 13.05
N VAL A 310 21.98 12.32 14.16
CA VAL A 310 22.37 11.19 15.02
C VAL A 310 22.21 9.86 14.29
N ARG A 311 21.13 9.70 13.51
CA ARG A 311 20.92 8.52 12.65
C ARG A 311 22.06 8.34 11.64
N ASP A 312 22.38 9.38 10.89
CA ASP A 312 23.40 9.31 9.84
C ASP A 312 24.79 9.05 10.42
N ARG A 313 25.10 9.70 11.55
CA ARG A 313 26.34 9.43 12.30
C ARG A 313 26.44 7.98 12.71
N LEU A 314 25.40 7.41 13.33
CA LEU A 314 25.44 6.02 13.80
C LEU A 314 25.45 5.00 12.64
N ARG A 315 24.87 5.34 11.48
CA ARG A 315 24.99 4.51 10.27
C ARG A 315 26.40 4.52 9.69
N ALA A 316 27.07 5.67 9.72
CA ALA A 316 28.43 5.82 9.22
C ALA A 316 29.48 5.25 10.18
N GLU A 317 29.30 5.49 11.48
CA GLU A 317 30.17 5.06 12.57
C GLU A 317 29.33 4.36 13.64
N PRO A 318 29.18 3.01 13.55
CA PRO A 318 28.33 2.22 14.44
C PRO A 318 28.78 2.13 15.90
N ASP A 319 29.71 2.99 16.35
CA ASP A 319 30.08 3.07 17.75
C ASP A 319 28.97 3.78 18.54
N GLU A 320 28.21 2.96 19.26
CA GLU A 320 27.07 3.37 20.09
C GLU A 320 27.50 3.91 21.47
N SER A 321 28.81 4.00 21.78
CA SER A 321 29.29 4.48 23.06
C SER A 321 28.73 5.86 23.40
N GLY A 322 27.99 5.96 24.51
CA GLY A 322 27.35 7.19 24.96
C GLY A 322 26.04 7.54 24.25
N ALA A 323 25.58 6.73 23.28
CA ALA A 323 24.30 6.93 22.62
C ALA A 323 23.18 6.16 23.32
N SER A 324 22.13 6.88 23.73
CA SER A 324 20.87 6.28 24.15
C SER A 324 19.69 7.04 23.56
N TRP A 325 18.56 6.36 23.45
CA TRP A 325 17.31 6.93 22.97
C TRP A 325 16.20 6.59 23.96
N GLN A 326 15.46 7.60 24.42
CA GLN A 326 14.32 7.41 25.33
C GLN A 326 13.14 8.28 24.92
N PRO A 327 11.93 7.73 24.76
CA PRO A 327 10.74 8.53 24.56
C PRO A 327 10.28 9.16 25.90
N PRO A 328 9.79 10.42 25.91
CA PRO A 328 9.58 11.30 24.76
C PRO A 328 10.80 12.16 24.40
N ASP A 329 11.87 12.11 25.19
CA ASP A 329 13.01 13.06 25.16
C ASP A 329 13.95 12.88 23.95
N GLY A 330 13.87 11.74 23.24
CA GLY A 330 14.62 11.45 22.03
C GLY A 330 16.05 10.96 22.32
N TRP A 331 16.99 11.36 21.47
CA TRP A 331 18.41 11.03 21.60
C TRP A 331 19.05 11.73 22.80
N SER A 332 19.90 11.02 23.54
CA SER A 332 20.67 11.56 24.66
C SER A 332 21.56 12.73 24.24
N ARG A 333 21.77 13.70 25.14
CA ARG A 333 22.65 14.86 24.89
C ARG A 333 24.03 14.46 24.40
N GLU A 334 24.62 13.41 24.97
CA GLU A 334 25.93 12.90 24.57
C GLU A 334 25.94 12.43 23.11
N ALA A 335 24.92 11.69 22.67
CA ALA A 335 24.75 11.29 21.27
C ALA A 335 24.74 12.52 20.33
N VAL A 336 23.99 13.56 20.70
CA VAL A 336 23.88 14.79 19.91
C VAL A 336 25.23 15.52 19.83
N GLU A 337 25.92 15.66 20.96
CA GLU A 337 27.24 16.32 20.99
C GLU A 337 28.30 15.59 20.16
N VAL A 338 28.31 14.25 20.20
CA VAL A 338 29.20 13.44 19.35
C VAL A 338 28.84 13.62 17.88
N ALA A 339 27.55 13.59 17.54
CA ALA A 339 27.09 13.73 16.17
C ALA A 339 27.37 15.13 15.59
N GLU A 340 27.27 16.19 16.38
CA GLU A 340 27.64 17.55 15.94
C GLU A 340 29.16 17.67 15.67
N ARG A 341 30.02 17.08 16.50
CA ARG A 341 31.46 17.02 16.21
C ARG A 341 31.74 16.25 14.92
N TRP A 342 31.03 15.14 14.72
CA TRP A 342 31.11 14.35 13.49
C TRP A 342 30.69 15.18 12.27
N ALA A 343 29.56 15.89 12.32
CA ALA A 343 29.09 16.73 11.22
C ALA A 343 30.10 17.82 10.82
N VAL A 344 30.73 18.48 11.79
CA VAL A 344 31.77 19.48 11.51
C VAL A 344 32.98 18.83 10.83
N SER A 345 33.37 17.64 11.26
CA SER A 345 34.54 16.94 10.71
C SER A 345 34.32 16.39 9.29
N THR A 346 33.10 15.99 8.97
CA THR A 346 32.74 15.36 7.69
C THR A 346 32.11 16.34 6.69
N GLY A 347 31.72 17.54 7.14
CA GLY A 347 30.95 18.47 6.34
C GLY A 347 29.52 17.97 6.07
N TRP A 348 28.94 17.21 7.02
CA TRP A 348 27.58 16.68 6.88
C TRP A 348 26.56 17.80 6.64
N VAL A 349 25.65 17.55 5.70
CA VAL A 349 24.55 18.45 5.35
C VAL A 349 23.24 17.67 5.46
N GLN A 350 22.20 18.33 5.99
CA GLN A 350 20.88 17.75 6.11
C GLN A 350 20.30 17.42 4.73
N SER A 351 19.80 16.18 4.57
CA SER A 351 19.21 15.69 3.31
C SER A 351 17.91 16.39 2.90
N LEU A 352 17.15 16.91 3.87
CA LEU A 352 15.81 17.51 3.69
C LEU A 352 15.74 19.01 4.03
N GLY A 353 16.87 19.71 3.97
CA GLY A 353 16.97 21.18 4.19
C GLY A 353 16.62 22.00 2.96
#